data_AF-A0A9W6TA53-F1
#
_entry.id   AF-A0A9W6TA53-F1
#
_cell.length_a   1.000
_cell.length_b   1.000
_cell.length_c   1.000
_cell.angle_alpha   90.00
_cell.angle_beta   90.00
_cell.angle_gamma   90.00
#
_symmetry.space_group_name_H-M   'P 1'
#
loop_
_entity.id
_entity.type
_entity.pdbx_description
1 polymer ?
#
loop_
_entity_poly.entity_id
_entity_poly.type
_entity_poly.pdbx_seq_one_letter_code
_entity_poly.pdbx_strand_id
1 'polypeptide(L)'
;MFYVSNISRPTNQKLVAKQYKISVETLKKHMSPDYKTDPKYRFYNGTHMESHLYEGIQPAESYDKLENVLAGQTNAFKVNIALGYDLVSLTDGDFTQYWHPNLANTYVFKTPVAINSRSDIRKKIISEIRSMELLTHLTTQNRDQQQVVFHCIAWYLNQHAKKDPRRIQAQVKEVFKSYRSYQGISFTLSLFRSFKPIDLLQLDDLEECFHLGINVYSMDVKTGNVESIRRSEREGVAMDILSHENHALYIKNIDMLQSKY
;
A
#
# COMPACT_ATOMS: atom_id res chain seq x y z
N MET A 1 -29.83 46.46 7.00
CA MET A 1 -30.36 46.07 5.68
C MET A 1 -29.16 45.81 4.77
N PHE A 2 -28.91 44.57 4.39
CA PHE A 2 -27.75 44.21 3.55
C PHE A 2 -28.22 44.15 2.09
N TYR A 3 -27.70 45.05 1.26
CA TYR A 3 -27.95 45.02 -0.18
C TYR A 3 -26.88 44.13 -0.83
N VAL A 4 -27.30 42.99 -1.36
CA VAL A 4 -26.44 42.16 -2.21
C VAL A 4 -26.47 42.77 -3.60
N SER A 5 -25.51 43.65 -3.89
CA SER A 5 -25.32 44.19 -5.24
C SER A 5 -24.74 43.10 -6.13
N ASN A 6 -25.33 42.90 -7.32
CA ASN A 6 -24.79 41.98 -8.31
C ASN A 6 -23.46 42.55 -8.86
N ILE A 7 -22.35 42.08 -8.29
CA ILE A 7 -20.98 42.55 -8.60
C ILE A 7 -20.41 41.99 -9.91
N SER A 8 -21.16 41.18 -10.66
CA SER A 8 -20.74 40.70 -11.99
C SER A 8 -20.63 41.83 -13.04
N ARG A 9 -21.35 42.94 -12.85
CA ARG A 9 -21.36 44.06 -13.81
C ARG A 9 -20.21 45.04 -13.57
N PRO A 10 -19.46 45.46 -14.62
CA PRO A 10 -18.34 46.41 -14.48
C PRO A 10 -18.72 47.75 -13.85
N THR A 11 -19.94 48.24 -14.08
CA THR A 11 -20.46 49.47 -13.47
C THR A 11 -20.61 49.35 -11.95
N ASN A 12 -21.08 48.20 -11.48
CA ASN A 12 -21.22 47.93 -10.04
C ASN A 12 -19.85 47.74 -9.37
N GLN A 13 -18.89 47.11 -10.06
CA GLN A 13 -17.51 46.98 -9.57
C GLN A 13 -16.86 48.35 -9.34
N LYS A 14 -17.09 49.34 -10.22
CA LYS A 14 -16.57 50.71 -10.03
C LYS A 14 -17.16 51.39 -8.79
N LEU A 15 -18.45 51.22 -8.53
CA LEU A 15 -19.13 51.79 -7.36
C LEU A 15 -18.62 51.16 -6.06
N VAL A 16 -18.46 49.83 -6.05
CA VAL A 16 -17.91 49.09 -4.91
C VAL A 16 -16.45 49.47 -4.67
N ALA A 17 -15.61 49.52 -5.71
CA ALA A 17 -14.21 49.92 -5.60
C ALA A 17 -14.08 51.33 -4.99
N LYS A 18 -14.92 52.28 -5.43
CA LYS A 18 -14.98 53.64 -4.88
C LYS A 18 -15.40 53.67 -3.41
N GLN A 19 -16.43 52.90 -3.04
CA GLN A 19 -16.93 52.82 -1.66
C GLN A 19 -15.86 52.31 -0.69
N TYR A 20 -15.13 51.27 -1.09
CA TYR A 20 -14.07 50.66 -0.27
C TYR A 20 -12.69 51.30 -0.47
N LYS A 21 -12.59 52.36 -1.28
CA LYS A 21 -11.34 53.08 -1.59
C LYS A 21 -10.21 52.16 -2.10
N ILE A 22 -10.57 51.18 -2.94
CA ILE A 22 -9.62 50.27 -3.60
C ILE A 22 -9.67 50.47 -5.11
N SER A 23 -8.61 50.10 -5.84
CA SER A 23 -8.63 50.12 -7.30
C SER A 23 -9.56 49.03 -7.85
N VAL A 24 -10.11 49.27 -9.05
CA VAL A 24 -10.96 48.29 -9.73
C VAL A 24 -10.17 47.02 -10.08
N GLU A 25 -8.88 47.15 -10.36
CA GLU A 25 -7.97 46.02 -10.60
C GLU A 25 -7.77 45.18 -9.34
N THR A 26 -7.56 45.81 -8.19
CA THR A 26 -7.48 45.10 -6.90
C THR A 26 -8.81 44.42 -6.58
N LEU A 27 -9.94 45.10 -6.78
CA LEU A 27 -11.25 44.47 -6.60
C LEU A 27 -11.45 43.25 -7.53
N LYS A 28 -11.12 43.37 -8.82
CA LYS A 28 -11.20 42.27 -9.78
C LYS A 28 -10.26 41.12 -9.43
N LYS A 29 -9.04 41.45 -9.00
CA LYS A 29 -8.08 40.47 -8.50
C LYS A 29 -8.71 39.71 -7.33
N HIS A 30 -9.33 40.40 -6.37
CA HIS A 30 -9.97 39.81 -5.19
C HIS A 30 -11.27 39.03 -5.47
N MET A 31 -11.93 39.36 -6.57
CA MET A 31 -13.14 38.68 -7.07
C MET A 31 -12.83 37.53 -8.02
N SER A 32 -11.59 37.41 -8.50
CA SER A 32 -11.18 36.28 -9.35
C SER A 32 -11.39 34.98 -8.57
N PRO A 33 -11.94 33.92 -9.20
CA PRO A 33 -12.03 32.59 -8.58
C PRO A 33 -10.67 32.14 -8.01
N ASP A 34 -9.59 32.60 -8.63
CA ASP A 34 -8.21 32.21 -8.34
C ASP A 34 -7.51 33.10 -7.28
N TYR A 35 -8.20 34.07 -6.70
CA TYR A 35 -7.56 35.02 -5.79
C TYR A 35 -7.06 34.41 -4.47
N LYS A 36 -7.77 33.38 -4.01
CA LYS A 36 -7.47 32.62 -2.80
C LYS A 36 -7.12 31.16 -3.11
N THR A 37 -6.98 30.80 -4.39
CA THR A 37 -6.53 29.45 -4.74
C THR A 37 -5.06 29.35 -4.36
N ASP A 38 -4.77 28.40 -3.47
CA ASP A 38 -3.43 27.90 -3.21
C ASP A 38 -2.71 27.75 -4.56
N PRO A 39 -1.52 28.34 -4.79
CA PRO A 39 -0.81 28.24 -6.07
C PRO A 39 -0.51 26.78 -6.47
N LYS A 40 -0.61 25.85 -5.52
CA LYS A 40 -0.46 24.41 -5.69
C LYS A 40 -1.77 23.69 -6.02
N TYR A 41 -2.90 24.36 -6.01
CA TYR A 41 -4.22 23.79 -6.29
C TYR A 41 -4.74 24.23 -7.65
N ARG A 42 -5.09 23.28 -8.51
CA ARG A 42 -5.82 23.52 -9.76
C ARG A 42 -7.11 22.74 -9.76
N PHE A 43 -8.19 23.41 -10.14
CA PHE A 43 -9.52 22.83 -10.25
C PHE A 43 -9.97 22.79 -11.70
N TYR A 44 -10.42 21.62 -12.16
CA TYR A 44 -11.02 21.46 -13.47
C TYR A 44 -12.38 20.80 -13.30
N ASN A 45 -13.43 21.49 -13.76
CA ASN A 45 -14.78 20.96 -13.79
C ASN A 45 -15.14 20.58 -15.22
N GLY A 46 -15.07 19.29 -15.54
CA GLY A 46 -15.48 18.74 -16.83
C GLY A 46 -16.93 18.29 -16.82
N THR A 47 -17.47 17.98 -17.99
CA THR A 47 -18.88 17.57 -18.16
C THR A 47 -19.21 16.24 -17.47
N HIS A 48 -18.21 15.38 -17.28
CA HIS A 48 -18.35 14.03 -16.69
C HIS A 48 -17.45 13.78 -15.49
N MET A 49 -16.51 14.69 -15.21
CA MET A 49 -15.48 14.49 -14.20
C MET A 49 -15.08 15.84 -13.59
N GLU A 50 -15.01 15.85 -12.27
CA GLU A 50 -14.39 16.90 -11.48
C GLU A 50 -12.94 16.47 -11.17
N SER A 51 -11.99 17.38 -11.28
CA SER A 51 -10.57 17.11 -11.02
C SER A 51 -9.95 18.16 -10.10
N HIS A 52 -9.31 17.66 -9.05
CA HIS A 52 -8.62 18.45 -8.04
C HIS A 52 -7.13 18.06 -8.07
N LEU A 53 -6.29 18.96 -8.58
CA LEU A 53 -4.84 18.75 -8.65
C LEU A 53 -4.17 19.52 -7.52
N TYR A 54 -3.40 18.81 -6.69
CA TYR A 54 -2.56 19.39 -5.63
C TYR A 54 -1.10 19.00 -5.88
N GLU A 55 -0.19 19.96 -6.03
CA GLU A 55 1.23 19.72 -6.30
C GLU A 55 2.11 20.02 -5.08
N GLY A 56 3.06 19.13 -4.75
CA GLY A 56 4.04 19.39 -3.67
C GLY A 56 3.41 19.56 -2.28
N ILE A 57 2.40 18.75 -1.98
CA ILE A 57 1.73 18.67 -0.67
C ILE A 57 2.35 17.57 0.20
N GLN A 58 2.27 17.71 1.52
CA GLN A 58 2.72 16.67 2.43
C GLN A 58 1.74 15.48 2.42
N PRO A 59 2.20 14.23 2.66
CA PRO A 59 1.32 13.07 2.67
C PRO A 59 0.14 13.21 3.65
N ALA A 60 0.39 13.77 4.84
CA ALA A 60 -0.66 14.01 5.83
C ALA A 60 -1.74 15.00 5.35
N GLU A 61 -1.36 16.00 4.56
CA GLU A 61 -2.28 16.99 4.00
C GLU A 61 -3.18 16.36 2.92
N SER A 62 -2.70 15.33 2.23
CA SER A 62 -3.45 14.67 1.16
C SER A 62 -4.78 14.06 1.65
N TYR A 63 -4.79 13.47 2.85
CA TYR A 63 -6.00 12.92 3.48
C TYR A 63 -7.01 14.01 3.81
N ASP A 64 -6.55 15.15 4.31
CA ASP A 64 -7.43 16.27 4.63
C ASP A 64 -8.05 16.84 3.35
N LYS A 65 -7.29 16.92 2.25
CA LYS A 65 -7.84 17.34 0.94
C LYS A 65 -8.88 16.35 0.43
N LEU A 66 -8.60 15.05 0.46
CA LEU A 66 -9.55 14.01 0.05
C LEU A 66 -10.82 14.04 0.91
N GLU A 67 -10.67 14.19 2.22
CA GLU A 67 -11.80 14.32 3.15
C GLU A 67 -12.68 15.52 2.78
N ASN A 68 -12.07 16.68 2.47
CA ASN A 68 -12.83 17.86 2.08
C ASN A 68 -13.62 17.67 0.79
N VAL A 69 -13.05 16.99 -0.22
CA VAL A 69 -13.75 16.67 -1.47
C VAL A 69 -14.95 15.76 -1.21
N LEU A 70 -14.76 14.69 -0.42
CA LEU A 70 -15.82 13.75 -0.08
C LEU A 70 -16.90 14.37 0.82
N ALA A 71 -16.52 15.29 1.72
CA ALA A 71 -17.43 16.00 2.60
C ALA A 71 -18.27 17.06 1.89
N GLY A 72 -17.89 17.45 0.67
CA GLY A 72 -18.66 18.36 -0.19
C GLY A 72 -19.96 17.74 -0.71
N GLN A 73 -20.09 16.40 -0.68
CA GLN A 73 -21.29 15.71 -1.10
C GLN A 73 -22.42 15.90 -0.08
N THR A 74 -23.61 16.29 -0.56
CA THR A 74 -24.75 16.65 0.29
C THR A 74 -25.64 15.48 0.68
N ASN A 75 -25.58 14.37 -0.08
CA ASN A 75 -26.40 13.18 0.12
C ASN A 75 -25.52 11.96 0.46
N ALA A 76 -26.14 10.85 0.89
CA ALA A 76 -25.43 9.58 1.01
C ALA A 76 -25.00 9.09 -0.39
N PHE A 77 -23.77 8.58 -0.49
CA PHE A 77 -23.19 8.15 -1.76
C PHE A 77 -22.37 6.88 -1.60
N LYS A 78 -22.07 6.23 -2.72
CA LYS A 78 -21.09 5.15 -2.79
C LYS A 78 -19.85 5.65 -3.52
N VAL A 79 -18.68 5.31 -3.01
CA VAL A 79 -17.40 5.70 -3.59
C VAL A 79 -16.56 4.47 -3.89
N ASN A 80 -15.88 4.50 -5.02
CA ASN A 80 -14.76 3.61 -5.30
C ASN A 80 -13.52 4.45 -5.55
N ILE A 81 -12.36 3.99 -5.07
CA ILE A 81 -11.12 4.77 -5.09
C ILE A 81 -10.03 3.89 -5.69
N ALA A 82 -9.25 4.46 -6.60
CA ALA A 82 -8.02 3.87 -7.11
C ALA A 82 -6.85 4.83 -6.89
N LEU A 83 -5.67 4.28 -6.63
CA LEU A 83 -4.44 5.04 -6.43
C LEU A 83 -3.49 4.82 -7.61
N GLY A 84 -2.82 5.88 -8.06
CA GLY A 84 -1.71 5.79 -8.99
C GLY A 84 -0.41 6.01 -8.23
N TYR A 85 0.69 5.41 -8.69
CA TYR A 85 1.98 5.54 -8.03
C TYR A 85 3.14 5.39 -9.02
N ASP A 86 4.26 6.01 -8.69
CA ASP A 86 5.55 5.75 -9.32
C ASP A 86 6.26 4.64 -8.55
N LEU A 87 6.52 3.53 -9.22
CA LEU A 87 7.40 2.49 -8.71
C LEU A 87 8.84 2.91 -8.97
N VAL A 88 9.54 3.33 -7.91
CA VAL A 88 10.96 3.69 -7.98
C VAL A 88 11.78 2.54 -7.40
N SER A 89 12.71 1.99 -8.19
CA SER A 89 13.65 0.99 -7.70
C SER A 89 14.67 1.64 -6.77
N LEU A 90 14.86 1.05 -5.59
CA LEU A 90 15.87 1.50 -4.63
C LEU A 90 17.25 0.87 -4.91
N THR A 91 17.32 -0.12 -5.80
CA THR A 91 18.55 -0.87 -6.13
C THR A 91 19.09 -0.52 -7.50
N ASP A 92 18.22 -0.25 -8.46
CA ASP A 92 18.59 0.27 -9.77
C ASP A 92 18.24 1.75 -9.80
N GLY A 93 19.26 2.60 -9.67
CA GLY A 93 19.11 4.04 -9.46
C GLY A 93 18.32 4.80 -10.52
N ASP A 94 18.01 4.17 -11.65
CA ASP A 94 17.33 4.78 -12.80
C ASP A 94 15.97 4.15 -13.14
N PHE A 95 15.55 3.07 -12.46
CA PHE A 95 14.26 2.46 -12.78
C PHE A 95 13.13 3.18 -12.04
N THR A 96 12.32 3.91 -12.81
CA THR A 96 11.04 4.46 -12.37
C THR A 96 9.95 4.06 -13.36
N GLN A 97 8.87 3.46 -12.87
CA GLN A 97 7.71 3.10 -13.69
C GLN A 97 6.43 3.67 -13.08
N TYR A 98 5.72 4.48 -13.87
CA TYR A 98 4.42 5.02 -13.48
C TYR A 98 3.30 4.01 -13.69
N TRP A 99 2.47 3.85 -12.66
CA TRP A 99 1.24 3.06 -12.69
C TRP A 99 0.03 3.98 -12.55
N HIS A 100 -0.78 4.03 -13.59
CA HIS A 100 -2.01 4.82 -13.61
C HIS A 100 -3.05 4.28 -12.62
N PRO A 101 -3.84 5.16 -11.97
CA PRO A 101 -4.97 4.72 -11.15
C PRO A 101 -6.00 3.98 -12.01
N ASN A 102 -6.27 2.73 -11.68
CA ASN A 102 -7.25 1.90 -12.37
C ASN A 102 -8.01 1.03 -11.37
N LEU A 103 -9.33 1.11 -11.39
CA LEU A 103 -10.21 0.33 -10.51
C LEU A 103 -10.08 -1.20 -10.69
N ALA A 104 -9.50 -1.68 -11.79
CA ALA A 104 -9.24 -3.10 -11.97
C ALA A 104 -8.04 -3.60 -11.14
N ASN A 105 -7.00 -2.76 -10.99
CA ASN A 105 -5.68 -3.21 -10.53
C ASN A 105 -5.11 -2.41 -9.34
N THR A 106 -5.58 -1.19 -9.10
CA THR A 106 -5.09 -0.31 -8.02
C THR A 106 -6.22 0.23 -7.14
N TYR A 107 -7.32 -0.54 -7.04
CA TYR A 107 -8.45 -0.20 -6.19
C TYR A 107 -8.07 -0.26 -4.71
N VAL A 108 -8.59 0.69 -3.93
CA VAL A 108 -8.52 0.68 -2.46
C VAL A 108 -9.56 -0.29 -1.90
N PHE A 109 -10.73 -0.36 -2.53
CA PHE A 109 -11.84 -1.21 -2.08
C PHE A 109 -12.26 -2.17 -3.20
N LYS A 110 -12.41 -3.46 -2.87
CA LYS A 110 -12.91 -4.48 -3.82
C LYS A 110 -14.30 -4.15 -4.35
N THR A 111 -15.10 -3.44 -3.55
CA THR A 111 -16.47 -3.03 -3.88
C THR A 111 -16.72 -1.59 -3.43
N PRO A 112 -17.57 -0.82 -4.12
CA PRO A 112 -17.90 0.54 -3.72
C PRO A 112 -18.39 0.63 -2.27
N VAL A 113 -17.81 1.55 -1.50
CA VAL A 113 -18.11 1.75 -0.08
C VAL A 113 -19.22 2.78 0.07
N ALA A 114 -20.24 2.45 0.86
CA ALA A 114 -21.31 3.38 1.20
C ALA A 114 -20.88 4.35 2.31
N ILE A 115 -21.04 5.65 2.03
CA ILE A 115 -20.82 6.77 2.93
C ILE A 115 -22.19 7.33 3.32
N ASN A 116 -22.61 7.03 4.55
CA ASN A 116 -23.90 7.47 5.09
C ASN A 116 -23.75 8.65 6.05
N SER A 117 -22.53 8.90 6.54
CA SER A 117 -22.23 9.97 7.48
C SER A 117 -20.86 10.58 7.19
N ARG A 118 -20.63 11.82 7.61
CA ARG A 118 -19.29 12.44 7.53
C ARG A 118 -18.22 11.64 8.28
N SER A 119 -18.61 10.99 9.38
CA SER A 119 -17.67 10.16 10.16
C SER A 119 -17.21 8.91 9.39
N ASP A 120 -18.01 8.43 8.44
CA ASP A 120 -17.66 7.28 7.60
C ASP A 120 -16.46 7.58 6.71
N ILE A 121 -16.28 8.84 6.30
CA ILE A 121 -15.15 9.26 5.46
C ILE A 121 -13.84 8.93 6.18
N ARG A 122 -13.67 9.39 7.42
CA ARG A 122 -12.46 9.07 8.21
C ARG A 122 -12.37 7.59 8.58
N LYS A 123 -13.48 6.99 9.02
CA LYS A 123 -13.50 5.62 9.57
C LYS A 123 -13.41 4.50 8.54
N LYS A 124 -13.83 4.75 7.30
CA LYS A 124 -13.85 3.75 6.23
C LYS A 124 -12.84 4.09 5.14
N ILE A 125 -12.74 5.36 4.75
CA ILE A 125 -11.92 5.77 3.62
C ILE A 125 -10.49 6.07 4.07
N ILE A 126 -10.31 7.09 4.91
CA ILE A 126 -8.98 7.56 5.29
C ILE A 126 -8.21 6.51 6.09
N SER A 127 -8.88 5.77 6.98
CA SER A 127 -8.26 4.68 7.73
C SER A 127 -7.74 3.56 6.83
N GLU A 128 -8.48 3.19 5.78
CA GLU A 128 -8.08 2.12 4.87
C GLU A 128 -6.89 2.56 4.01
N ILE A 129 -6.94 3.77 3.44
CA ILE A 129 -5.82 4.32 2.66
C ILE A 129 -4.57 4.41 3.53
N ARG A 130 -4.69 4.87 4.77
CA ARG A 130 -3.58 4.88 5.74
C ARG A 130 -3.06 3.48 6.04
N SER A 131 -3.94 2.51 6.24
CA SER A 131 -3.53 1.12 6.45
C SER A 131 -2.83 0.55 5.22
N MET A 132 -3.28 0.83 4.00
CA MET A 132 -2.63 0.41 2.76
C MET A 132 -1.28 1.10 2.55
N GLU A 133 -1.18 2.40 2.82
CA GLU A 133 0.10 3.12 2.77
C GLU A 133 1.05 2.63 3.85
N LEU A 134 0.57 2.34 5.06
CA LEU A 134 1.39 1.76 6.13
C LEU A 134 1.78 0.33 5.79
N LEU A 135 0.91 -0.47 5.17
CA LEU A 135 1.24 -1.79 4.64
C LEU A 135 2.23 -1.71 3.48
N THR A 136 2.14 -0.70 2.61
CA THR A 136 3.07 -0.46 1.50
C THR A 136 4.40 0.09 2.01
N HIS A 137 4.39 0.97 3.01
CA HIS A 137 5.57 1.43 3.72
C HIS A 137 6.18 0.30 4.53
N LEU A 138 5.39 -0.60 5.10
CA LEU A 138 5.88 -1.80 5.76
C LEU A 138 6.34 -2.83 4.75
N THR A 139 5.77 -2.97 3.55
CA THR A 139 6.31 -3.90 2.54
C THR A 139 7.58 -3.34 1.89
N THR A 140 7.73 -2.02 1.82
CA THR A 140 8.96 -1.34 1.34
C THR A 140 9.99 -1.06 2.45
N GLN A 141 9.59 -0.98 3.73
CA GLN A 141 10.49 -0.79 4.90
C GLN A 141 10.65 -2.01 5.79
N ASN A 142 9.86 -3.07 5.64
CA ASN A 142 10.14 -4.34 6.31
C ASN A 142 11.34 -4.98 5.63
N ARG A 143 12.50 -4.55 6.12
CA ARG A 143 13.76 -5.30 6.20
C ARG A 143 13.60 -6.73 6.75
N ASP A 144 12.40 -7.13 7.17
CA ASP A 144 12.04 -8.46 7.66
C ASP A 144 11.40 -9.38 6.58
N GLN A 145 11.10 -8.90 5.36
CA GLN A 145 10.54 -9.74 4.29
C GLN A 145 11.57 -10.57 3.52
N GLN A 146 12.85 -10.27 3.67
CA GLN A 146 13.94 -10.95 2.95
C GLN A 146 14.23 -12.37 3.47
N GLN A 147 13.74 -12.71 4.67
CA GLN A 147 14.10 -13.94 5.39
C GLN A 147 12.89 -14.83 5.70
N VAL A 148 11.77 -14.60 5.03
CA VAL A 148 10.48 -15.22 5.39
C VAL A 148 10.52 -16.74 5.21
N VAL A 149 11.27 -17.25 4.23
CA VAL A 149 11.51 -18.69 4.07
C VAL A 149 12.30 -19.26 5.26
N PHE A 150 13.35 -18.56 5.74
CA PHE A 150 14.06 -18.97 6.96
C PHE A 150 13.17 -18.91 8.21
N HIS A 151 12.18 -18.01 8.22
CA HIS A 151 11.17 -17.98 9.26
C HIS A 151 10.30 -19.23 9.24
N CYS A 152 9.85 -19.66 8.05
CA CYS A 152 9.10 -20.90 7.88
C CYS A 152 9.92 -22.12 8.32
N ILE A 153 11.19 -22.20 7.93
CA ILE A 153 12.11 -23.29 8.33
C ILE A 153 12.35 -23.27 9.85
N ALA A 154 12.58 -22.10 10.44
CA ALA A 154 12.74 -21.96 11.89
C ALA A 154 11.49 -22.43 12.64
N TRP A 155 10.30 -22.09 12.16
CA TRP A 155 9.05 -22.60 12.70
C TRP A 155 8.93 -24.11 12.57
N TYR A 156 9.26 -24.66 11.41
CA TYR A 156 9.19 -26.09 11.13
C TYR A 156 10.13 -26.90 12.03
N LEU A 157 11.37 -26.46 12.20
CA LEU A 157 12.37 -27.13 13.06
C LEU A 157 12.02 -27.04 14.56
N ASN A 158 11.24 -26.03 14.97
CA ASN A 158 10.91 -25.78 16.38
C ASN A 158 9.45 -26.09 16.74
N GLN A 159 8.74 -26.90 15.94
CA GLN A 159 7.32 -27.20 16.14
C GLN A 159 6.97 -27.79 17.51
N HIS A 160 7.92 -28.48 18.15
CA HIS A 160 7.74 -29.14 19.44
C HIS A 160 8.19 -28.29 20.65
N ALA A 161 8.77 -27.10 20.42
CA ALA A 161 9.23 -26.22 21.49
C ALA A 161 8.10 -25.29 22.00
N LYS A 162 8.19 -24.85 23.26
CA LYS A 162 7.29 -23.80 23.78
C LYS A 162 7.41 -22.55 22.90
N LYS A 163 6.27 -22.13 22.33
CA LYS A 163 6.16 -20.97 21.45
C LYS A 163 6.43 -19.70 22.24
N ASP A 164 7.68 -19.24 22.22
CA ASP A 164 8.06 -17.93 22.71
C ASP A 164 8.32 -17.00 21.51
N PRO A 165 7.39 -16.07 21.21
CA PRO A 165 7.56 -15.09 20.14
C PRO A 165 8.87 -14.28 20.25
N ARG A 166 9.45 -14.17 21.46
CA ARG A 166 10.71 -13.45 21.67
C ARG A 166 11.93 -14.21 21.16
N ARG A 167 11.82 -15.53 20.94
CA ARG A 167 12.94 -16.40 20.52
C ARG A 167 12.97 -16.67 19.02
N ILE A 168 11.89 -16.42 18.29
CA ILE A 168 11.80 -16.76 16.86
C ILE A 168 12.86 -16.03 16.03
N GLN A 169 13.15 -14.77 16.33
CA GLN A 169 14.17 -13.99 15.64
C GLN A 169 15.59 -14.53 15.88
N ALA A 170 15.86 -15.09 17.05
CA ALA A 170 17.12 -15.76 17.31
C ALA A 170 17.21 -17.08 16.50
N GLN A 171 16.13 -17.85 16.46
CA GLN A 171 16.06 -19.10 15.69
C GLN A 171 16.23 -18.86 14.18
N VAL A 172 15.60 -17.82 13.62
CA VAL A 172 15.77 -17.41 12.21
C VAL A 172 17.24 -17.11 11.90
N LYS A 173 17.94 -16.41 12.81
CA LYS A 173 19.37 -16.13 12.65
C LYS A 173 20.22 -17.39 12.68
N GLU A 174 19.88 -18.37 13.52
CA GLU A 174 20.58 -19.65 13.55
C GLU A 174 20.37 -20.44 12.25
N VAL A 175 19.14 -20.51 11.75
CA VAL A 175 18.84 -21.12 10.44
C VAL A 175 19.64 -20.42 9.34
N PHE A 176 19.63 -19.09 9.30
CA PHE A 176 20.41 -18.34 8.31
C PHE A 176 21.92 -18.61 8.43
N LYS A 177 22.47 -18.68 9.65
CA LYS A 177 23.87 -19.03 9.88
C LYS A 177 24.20 -20.41 9.32
N SER A 178 23.35 -21.41 9.56
CA SER A 178 23.52 -22.77 9.01
C SER A 178 23.57 -22.74 7.48
N TYR A 179 22.64 -22.03 6.85
CA TYR A 179 22.63 -21.88 5.40
C TYR A 179 23.88 -21.18 4.85
N ARG A 180 24.37 -20.14 5.54
CA ARG A 180 25.61 -19.48 5.13
C ARG A 180 26.85 -20.34 5.33
N SER A 181 26.89 -21.10 6.42
CA SER A 181 27.95 -22.08 6.66
C SER A 181 27.97 -23.16 5.58
N TYR A 182 26.80 -23.61 5.12
CA TYR A 182 26.68 -24.55 4.00
C TYR A 182 27.28 -23.98 2.70
N GLN A 183 27.04 -22.69 2.43
CA GLN A 183 27.63 -21.99 1.29
C GLN A 183 29.11 -21.60 1.48
N GLY A 184 29.73 -21.94 2.62
CA GLY A 184 31.10 -21.54 2.94
C GLY A 184 31.28 -20.03 3.25
N ILE A 185 30.19 -19.32 3.54
CA ILE A 185 30.18 -17.88 3.80
C ILE A 185 30.10 -17.62 5.31
N SER A 186 30.97 -16.75 5.83
CA SER A 186 30.92 -16.34 7.23
C SER A 186 29.73 -15.42 7.50
N PHE A 187 29.03 -15.68 8.61
CA PHE A 187 27.87 -14.89 9.00
C PHE A 187 28.26 -13.47 9.42
N THR A 188 27.55 -12.47 8.89
CA THR A 188 27.55 -11.10 9.42
C THR A 188 26.13 -10.57 9.53
N LEU A 189 25.89 -9.69 10.51
CA LEU A 189 24.59 -9.03 10.71
C LEU A 189 24.18 -8.15 9.51
N SER A 190 25.16 -7.58 8.80
CA SER A 190 24.93 -6.81 7.58
C SER A 190 24.36 -7.72 6.48
N LEU A 191 25.02 -8.85 6.24
CA LEU A 191 24.61 -9.86 5.25
C LEU A 191 23.24 -10.47 5.53
N PHE A 192 22.87 -10.61 6.81
CA PHE A 192 21.52 -11.01 7.20
C PHE A 192 20.49 -9.95 6.79
N ARG A 193 20.74 -8.68 7.11
CA ARG A 193 19.80 -7.55 6.88
C ARG A 193 19.68 -7.12 5.42
N SER A 194 20.65 -7.45 4.57
CA SER A 194 20.66 -7.11 3.16
C SER A 194 20.44 -8.32 2.24
N PHE A 195 20.00 -9.46 2.80
CA PHE A 195 19.83 -10.67 2.03
C PHE A 195 18.71 -10.52 1.00
N LYS A 196 18.87 -11.02 -0.22
CA LYS A 196 17.77 -10.95 -1.19
C LYS A 196 16.73 -12.03 -0.88
N PRO A 197 15.44 -11.79 -1.20
CA PRO A 197 14.42 -12.84 -1.15
C PRO A 197 14.88 -14.06 -1.96
N ILE A 198 14.51 -15.24 -1.47
CA ILE A 198 14.89 -16.53 -2.06
C ILE A 198 13.95 -16.82 -3.22
N ASP A 199 14.51 -17.07 -4.39
CA ASP A 199 13.76 -17.53 -5.57
C ASP A 199 13.31 -18.99 -5.38
N LEU A 200 12.21 -19.39 -6.01
CA LEU A 200 11.76 -20.78 -6.06
C LEU A 200 12.86 -21.74 -6.51
N LEU A 201 13.71 -21.30 -7.45
CA LEU A 201 14.84 -22.08 -7.95
C LEU A 201 15.97 -22.25 -6.92
N GLN A 202 16.02 -21.41 -5.90
CA GLN A 202 17.01 -21.46 -4.82
C GLN A 202 16.54 -22.29 -3.62
N LEU A 203 15.33 -22.85 -3.69
CA LEU A 203 14.82 -23.72 -2.63
C LEU A 203 15.57 -25.05 -2.60
N ASP A 204 16.12 -25.52 -3.71
CA ASP A 204 16.89 -26.76 -3.79
C ASP A 204 18.10 -26.72 -2.83
N ASP A 205 18.82 -25.59 -2.78
CA ASP A 205 19.95 -25.37 -1.87
C ASP A 205 19.51 -25.44 -0.39
N LEU A 206 18.30 -24.96 -0.08
CA LEU A 206 17.76 -25.03 1.27
C LEU A 206 17.31 -26.44 1.63
N GLU A 207 16.68 -27.14 0.69
CA GLU A 207 16.29 -28.54 0.86
C GLU A 207 17.53 -29.42 1.11
N GLU A 208 18.62 -29.15 0.40
CA GLU A 208 19.91 -29.79 0.61
C GLU A 208 20.50 -29.45 1.99
N CYS A 209 20.58 -28.16 2.33
CA CYS A 209 21.15 -27.68 3.58
C CYS A 209 20.42 -28.20 4.82
N PHE A 210 19.09 -28.30 4.80
CA PHE A 210 18.29 -28.69 5.97
C PHE A 210 17.73 -30.12 5.89
N HIS A 211 18.03 -30.84 4.80
CA HIS A 211 17.57 -32.20 4.55
C HIS A 211 16.04 -32.38 4.71
N LEU A 212 15.28 -31.43 4.16
CA LEU A 212 13.81 -31.40 4.20
C LEU A 212 13.25 -31.05 2.82
N GLY A 213 12.06 -31.53 2.46
CA GLY A 213 11.39 -31.09 1.24
C GLY A 213 10.58 -29.81 1.47
N ILE A 214 10.52 -28.90 0.50
CA ILE A 214 9.74 -27.65 0.59
C ILE A 214 8.69 -27.64 -0.53
N ASN A 215 7.42 -27.81 -0.19
CA ASN A 215 6.35 -27.60 -1.16
C ASN A 215 5.88 -26.16 -1.11
N VAL A 216 5.61 -25.58 -2.27
CA VAL A 216 5.11 -24.21 -2.38
C VAL A 216 3.76 -24.20 -3.06
N TYR A 217 2.81 -23.56 -2.41
CA TYR A 217 1.46 -23.33 -2.88
C TYR A 217 1.24 -21.85 -3.13
N SER A 218 0.37 -21.52 -4.07
CA SER A 218 -0.16 -20.18 -4.28
C SER A 218 -1.66 -20.21 -4.00
N MET A 219 -2.22 -19.11 -3.50
CA MET A 219 -3.66 -18.96 -3.34
C MET A 219 -4.15 -17.78 -4.16
N ASP A 220 -5.14 -18.03 -5.02
CA ASP A 220 -5.93 -16.96 -5.61
C ASP A 220 -6.93 -16.44 -4.57
N VAL A 221 -6.70 -15.22 -4.09
CA VAL A 221 -7.54 -14.56 -3.08
C VAL A 221 -8.97 -14.30 -3.59
N LYS A 222 -9.20 -14.26 -4.91
CA LYS A 222 -10.54 -14.03 -5.47
C LYS A 222 -11.40 -15.28 -5.45
N THR A 223 -10.81 -16.44 -5.74
CA THR A 223 -11.52 -17.71 -5.85
C THR A 223 -11.36 -18.59 -4.62
N GLY A 224 -10.35 -18.34 -3.80
CA GLY A 224 -9.94 -19.22 -2.70
C GLY A 224 -9.19 -20.45 -3.16
N ASN A 225 -8.95 -20.61 -4.47
CA ASN A 225 -8.28 -21.77 -5.04
C ASN A 225 -6.81 -21.78 -4.63
N VAL A 226 -6.36 -22.94 -4.14
CA VAL A 226 -4.98 -23.20 -3.76
C VAL A 226 -4.34 -24.10 -4.81
N GLU A 227 -3.29 -23.61 -5.45
CA GLU A 227 -2.54 -24.35 -6.48
C GLU A 227 -1.13 -24.65 -5.99
N SER A 228 -0.61 -25.82 -6.34
CA SER A 228 0.79 -26.17 -6.07
C SER A 228 1.66 -25.59 -7.18
N ILE A 229 2.54 -24.64 -6.84
CA ILE A 229 3.46 -24.02 -7.79
C ILE A 229 4.84 -24.68 -7.81
N ARG A 230 5.20 -25.39 -6.73
CA ARG A 230 6.39 -26.24 -6.65
C ARG A 230 6.15 -27.41 -5.70
N ARG A 231 6.60 -28.60 -6.07
CA ARG A 231 6.70 -29.76 -5.18
C ARG A 231 8.15 -30.17 -5.09
N SER A 232 8.59 -30.54 -3.89
CA SER A 232 9.92 -31.11 -3.71
C SER A 232 9.97 -32.51 -4.31
N GLU A 233 11.09 -32.84 -4.95
CA GLU A 233 11.38 -34.19 -5.45
C GLU A 233 12.00 -35.09 -4.38
N ARG A 234 12.34 -34.55 -3.19
CA ARG A 234 12.92 -35.35 -2.10
C ARG A 234 11.89 -36.30 -1.51
N GLU A 235 12.29 -37.56 -1.42
CA GLU A 235 11.57 -38.55 -0.61
C GLU A 235 11.81 -38.27 0.89
N GLY A 236 10.73 -38.06 1.66
CA GLY A 236 10.83 -37.84 3.11
C GLY A 236 9.83 -36.82 3.65
N VAL A 237 10.17 -36.19 4.79
CA VAL A 237 9.30 -35.20 5.43
C VAL A 237 9.41 -33.87 4.68
N ALA A 238 8.27 -33.39 4.20
CA ALA A 238 8.16 -32.11 3.52
C ALA A 238 7.43 -31.09 4.40
N MET A 239 7.87 -29.84 4.31
CA MET A 239 7.15 -28.69 4.83
C MET A 239 6.38 -28.01 3.71
N ASP A 240 5.20 -27.50 4.02
CA ASP A 240 4.36 -26.79 3.08
C ASP A 240 4.41 -25.29 3.36
N ILE A 241 4.58 -24.49 2.31
CA ILE A 241 4.63 -23.03 2.36
C ILE A 241 3.58 -22.45 1.39
N LEU A 242 2.86 -21.42 1.82
CA LEU A 242 2.01 -20.61 0.96
C LEU A 242 2.76 -19.35 0.52
N SER A 243 2.95 -19.19 -0.78
CA SER A 243 3.42 -17.97 -1.41
C SER A 243 2.25 -17.02 -1.67
N HIS A 244 2.32 -15.80 -1.15
CA HIS A 244 1.33 -14.76 -1.39
C HIS A 244 1.98 -13.37 -1.35
N GLU A 245 1.83 -12.59 -2.42
CA GLU A 245 2.32 -11.20 -2.53
C GLU A 245 3.79 -11.01 -2.05
N ASN A 246 4.72 -11.82 -2.59
CA ASN A 246 6.14 -11.84 -2.22
C ASN A 246 6.43 -12.23 -0.76
N HIS A 247 5.46 -12.87 -0.09
CA HIS A 247 5.59 -13.41 1.24
C HIS A 247 5.42 -14.93 1.24
N ALA A 248 6.01 -15.60 2.23
CA ALA A 248 5.89 -17.03 2.47
C ALA A 248 5.24 -17.30 3.84
N LEU A 249 4.24 -18.17 3.90
CA LEU A 249 3.56 -18.54 5.14
C LEU A 249 3.69 -20.04 5.37
N TYR A 250 4.14 -20.43 6.56
CA TYR A 250 4.24 -21.83 6.91
C TYR A 250 2.85 -22.46 7.11
N ILE A 251 2.58 -23.55 6.40
CA ILE A 251 1.34 -24.32 6.48
C ILE A 251 1.57 -25.51 7.41
N LYS A 252 0.75 -25.63 8.46
CA LYS A 252 0.80 -26.76 9.41
C LYS A 252 -0.07 -27.94 9.01
N ASN A 253 -1.15 -27.66 8.28
CA ASN A 253 -2.10 -28.65 7.85
C ASN A 253 -2.68 -28.17 6.52
N ILE A 254 -2.36 -28.88 5.45
CA ILE A 254 -2.82 -28.55 4.09
C ILE A 254 -4.31 -28.81 3.93
N ASP A 255 -4.84 -29.83 4.61
CA ASP A 255 -6.27 -30.17 4.59
C ASP A 255 -7.10 -29.00 5.14
N MET A 256 -6.62 -28.26 6.14
CA MET A 256 -7.31 -27.05 6.62
C MET A 256 -7.37 -25.92 5.60
N LEU A 257 -6.42 -25.88 4.67
CA LEU A 257 -6.33 -24.88 3.61
C LEU A 257 -7.22 -25.26 2.42
N GLN A 258 -7.36 -26.56 2.16
CA GLN A 258 -8.21 -27.12 1.10
C GLN A 258 -9.66 -27.39 1.55
N SER A 259 -9.93 -27.56 2.85
CA SER A 259 -11.26 -27.90 3.38
C SER A 259 -12.15 -26.70 3.66
N LYS A 260 -11.64 -25.47 3.52
CA LYS A 260 -12.37 -24.24 3.84
C LYS A 260 -13.09 -23.63 2.63
N TYR A 261 -12.95 -24.23 1.45
CA TYR A 261 -13.58 -23.81 0.19
C TYR A 261 -13.94 -25.02 -0.65
#